data_AF-A0A9D6URT6-F1
#
_entry.id   AF-A0A9D6URT6-F1
#
_cell.length_a   1.000
_cell.length_b   1.000
_cell.length_c   1.000
_cell.angle_alpha   90.00
_cell.angle_beta   90.00
_cell.angle_gamma   90.00
#
_symmetry.space_group_name_H-M   'P 1'
#
loop_
_entity.id
_entity.type
_entity.pdbx_description
1 polymer ?
#
loop_
_entity_poly.entity_id
_entity_poly.type
_entity_poly.pdbx_seq_one_letter_code
_entity_poly.pdbx_strand_id
1 'polypeptide(L)'
;MSNVSITQVCTRDCGYCFSRPVLRAGPSRPHMTPALFERALDYLERSGLDLVPLLGGEPTSHPNFAALVGRALSRGFRVLVFSNGEMPGTALRALASAPEGRATVLINATGLVEMPEGRRAAIRATLTALRGRAGLGFTIDSPAFDTAGLLDWVDEFELDRNIRVGLAHPVAGATNRYLRPRQYRAAGRRLSEFAAEAAGRGVALDYDCGFVPCMFPDGECDDEVGLRCGPIPDLLPDGNFVACYPLAPLHSEPLNDGSTQEEVRCNLSARFAAERQVGIFPERSVCEERAANRCAGGCLAAAMLRFRSAPEDSKRPANRPAERWAIPYIDQPAEFWQRLAAEFPSAALEVYFPLPEEVIGSGRPVQVAPRVVRELERLGGEYGIRRATVSNLLLAARIKEALPDFHLTASTLMDIADGYQLGLIDGVCDTVVPATRIMRDLAALRRLRTAFPGRIRLLVNEACLPACPYRTQHFHEMGGRFAEPKSLCEELLEKKPWLRMTGAWVLPQHLHLFDGLYDELKLAGRATLHEPEHYREVLGAYIFRRPLTPNAIGGGPASVLQPMTIDAGFYRRTLECGRQCNKCDACAEYFGAQMEELTHAGRKREPAPLLPILGA
;
A
#
# COMPACT_ATOMS: atom_id res chain seq x y z
N MET A 1 -3.28 32.45 1.21
CA MET A 1 -4.20 32.20 2.33
C MET A 1 -3.52 31.29 3.32
N SER A 2 -3.62 31.61 4.60
CA SER A 2 -3.11 30.80 5.71
C SER A 2 -4.29 30.19 6.45
N ASN A 3 -4.04 29.04 7.03
CA ASN A 3 -5.03 28.19 7.64
C ASN A 3 -4.74 28.08 9.15
N VAL A 4 -5.79 27.96 9.97
CA VAL A 4 -5.66 27.81 11.42
C VAL A 4 -6.20 26.45 11.85
N SER A 5 -5.29 25.53 12.16
CA SER A 5 -5.62 24.22 12.71
C SER A 5 -5.86 24.32 14.21
N ILE A 6 -7.12 24.28 14.64
CA ILE A 6 -7.47 24.52 16.06
C ILE A 6 -7.46 23.26 16.91
N THR A 7 -7.45 22.07 16.31
CA THR A 7 -7.50 20.78 17.03
C THR A 7 -6.85 19.65 16.24
N GLN A 8 -6.21 18.72 16.94
CA GLN A 8 -5.74 17.45 16.37
C GLN A 8 -6.68 16.27 16.70
N VAL A 9 -7.80 16.52 17.37
CA VAL A 9 -8.81 15.49 17.64
C VAL A 9 -9.73 15.36 16.43
N CYS A 10 -10.00 14.12 16.01
CA CYS A 10 -10.94 13.79 14.94
C CYS A 10 -11.82 12.61 15.35
N THR A 11 -13.07 12.62 14.93
CA THR A 11 -14.01 11.50 15.09
C THR A 11 -13.90 10.45 13.97
N ARG A 12 -13.06 10.68 12.97
CA ARG A 12 -12.84 9.78 11.81
C ARG A 12 -11.40 9.30 11.71
N ASP A 13 -11.21 8.13 11.11
CA ASP A 13 -9.90 7.54 10.80
C ASP A 13 -9.76 7.28 9.29
N CYS A 14 -9.95 8.32 8.47
CA CYS A 14 -9.95 8.18 7.01
C CYS A 14 -8.60 7.66 6.49
N GLY A 15 -8.64 6.65 5.61
CA GLY A 15 -7.43 6.07 5.01
C GLY A 15 -6.60 7.07 4.20
N TYR A 16 -7.24 8.08 3.62
CA TYR A 16 -6.61 9.14 2.81
C TYR A 16 -6.13 10.35 3.61
N CYS A 17 -6.36 10.38 4.93
CA CYS A 17 -6.11 11.55 5.77
C CYS A 17 -4.62 11.94 5.76
N PHE A 18 -4.32 13.13 5.24
CA PHE A 18 -2.96 13.69 5.19
C PHE A 18 -2.53 14.35 6.50
N SER A 19 -3.46 14.71 7.40
CA SER A 19 -3.12 15.26 8.71
C SER A 19 -2.70 14.18 9.70
N ARG A 20 -2.96 12.90 9.41
CA ARG A 20 -2.74 11.75 10.32
C ARG A 20 -1.35 11.69 10.96
N PRO A 21 -0.23 11.95 10.25
CA PRO A 21 1.09 11.96 10.88
C PRO A 21 1.26 13.08 11.91
N VAL A 22 0.62 14.23 11.69
CA VAL A 22 0.56 15.34 12.67
C VAL A 22 -0.34 14.96 13.85
N LEU A 23 -1.47 14.27 13.61
CA LEU A 23 -2.36 13.79 14.70
C LEU A 23 -1.69 12.69 15.56
N ARG A 24 -0.83 11.85 14.96
CA ARG A 24 -0.19 10.68 15.60
C ARG A 24 1.19 10.95 16.20
N ALA A 25 1.83 12.07 15.85
CA ALA A 25 3.11 12.46 16.44
C ALA A 25 3.03 12.70 17.96
N GLY A 26 1.81 12.71 18.53
CA GLY A 26 1.54 12.89 19.95
C GLY A 26 1.72 14.37 20.31
N PRO A 27 0.64 15.14 20.47
CA PRO A 27 0.81 16.52 20.85
C PRO A 27 1.17 16.65 22.32
N SER A 28 2.02 17.64 22.63
CA SER A 28 2.04 18.27 23.96
C SER A 28 0.72 19.01 24.24
N ARG A 29 -0.03 19.43 23.19
CA ARG A 29 -1.34 20.12 23.26
C ARG A 29 -2.30 19.71 22.11
N PRO A 30 -3.38 18.93 22.38
CA PRO A 30 -4.31 18.47 21.33
C PRO A 30 -5.22 19.58 20.76
N HIS A 31 -5.30 20.72 21.44
CA HIS A 31 -6.20 21.83 21.16
C HIS A 31 -5.45 23.15 21.23
N MET A 32 -5.79 24.08 20.33
CA MET A 32 -5.26 25.44 20.34
C MET A 32 -5.82 26.21 21.54
N THR A 33 -4.93 26.80 22.35
CA THR A 33 -5.37 27.62 23.49
C THR A 33 -5.99 28.93 23.01
N PRO A 34 -6.93 29.54 23.76
CA PRO A 34 -7.48 30.86 23.42
C PRO A 34 -6.41 31.93 23.18
N ALA A 35 -5.35 31.96 24.00
CA ALA A 35 -4.25 32.92 23.84
C ALA A 35 -3.49 32.73 22.51
N LEU A 36 -3.23 31.48 22.11
CA LEU A 36 -2.62 31.19 20.82
C LEU A 36 -3.57 31.53 19.66
N PHE A 37 -4.87 31.34 19.84
CA PHE A 37 -5.86 31.73 18.83
C PHE A 37 -5.92 33.24 18.64
N GLU A 38 -5.81 34.06 19.70
CA GLU A 38 -5.67 35.52 19.54
C GLU A 38 -4.42 35.88 18.73
N ARG A 39 -3.28 35.25 19.03
CA ARG A 39 -2.04 35.47 18.25
C ARG A 39 -2.21 35.07 16.78
N ALA A 40 -2.98 34.00 16.51
CA ALA A 40 -3.33 33.61 15.15
C ALA A 40 -4.19 34.68 14.45
N LEU A 41 -5.19 35.24 15.13
CA LEU A 41 -6.01 36.33 14.60
C LEU A 41 -5.18 37.60 14.36
N ASP A 42 -4.26 37.94 15.26
CA ASP A 42 -3.34 39.07 15.09
C ASP A 42 -2.45 38.86 13.85
N TYR A 43 -1.95 37.64 13.63
CA TYR A 43 -1.20 37.28 12.43
C TYR A 43 -2.02 37.43 11.15
N LEU A 44 -3.27 36.96 11.14
CA LEU A 44 -4.15 37.08 9.97
C LEU A 44 -4.48 38.55 9.67
N GLU A 45 -4.75 39.35 10.69
CA GLU A 45 -5.02 40.79 10.57
C GLU A 45 -3.81 41.55 10.03
N ARG A 46 -2.61 41.31 10.60
CA ARG A 46 -1.36 41.89 10.08
C ARG A 46 -1.06 41.49 8.64
N SER A 47 -1.52 40.31 8.23
CA SER A 47 -1.39 39.81 6.86
C SER A 47 -2.49 40.33 5.91
N GLY A 48 -3.37 41.23 6.39
CA GLY A 48 -4.45 41.80 5.58
C GLY A 48 -5.52 40.80 5.17
N LEU A 49 -5.64 39.67 5.87
CA LEU A 49 -6.62 38.63 5.57
C LEU A 49 -7.94 38.92 6.30
N ASP A 50 -9.06 38.71 5.63
CA ASP A 50 -10.41 38.92 6.18
C ASP A 50 -11.15 37.60 6.49
N LEU A 51 -10.51 36.47 6.22
CA LEU A 51 -11.05 35.12 6.38
C LEU A 51 -10.17 34.31 7.34
N VAL A 52 -10.82 33.57 8.24
CA VAL A 52 -10.19 32.59 9.13
C VAL A 52 -10.62 31.18 8.70
N PRO A 53 -9.80 30.45 7.95
CA PRO A 53 -10.05 29.05 7.64
C PRO A 53 -9.70 28.18 8.85
N LEU A 54 -10.71 27.58 9.47
CA LEU A 54 -10.59 26.69 10.61
C LEU A 54 -10.47 25.23 10.15
N LEU A 55 -9.34 24.62 10.46
CA LEU A 55 -8.98 23.24 10.13
C LEU A 55 -8.61 22.46 11.40
N GLY A 56 -8.26 21.19 11.22
CA GLY A 56 -7.91 20.29 12.29
C GLY A 56 -8.13 18.84 11.92
N GLY A 57 -8.20 17.98 12.95
CA GLY A 57 -8.80 16.67 12.82
C GLY A 57 -10.29 16.81 12.47
N GLU A 58 -11.08 17.31 13.41
CA GLU A 58 -12.45 17.79 13.22
C GLU A 58 -12.62 19.09 14.02
N PRO A 59 -12.60 20.28 13.39
CA PRO A 59 -12.62 21.57 14.09
C PRO A 59 -13.76 21.71 15.09
N THR A 60 -14.94 21.20 14.75
CA THR A 60 -16.15 21.30 15.58
C THR A 60 -16.08 20.46 16.86
N SER A 61 -15.11 19.54 16.96
CA SER A 61 -14.82 18.79 18.19
C SER A 61 -14.05 19.59 19.23
N HIS A 62 -13.55 20.77 18.88
CA HIS A 62 -12.82 21.61 19.83
C HIS A 62 -13.76 22.08 20.96
N PRO A 63 -13.39 21.91 22.24
CA PRO A 63 -14.30 22.18 23.37
C PRO A 63 -14.78 23.64 23.42
N ASN A 64 -13.93 24.58 22.99
CA ASN A 64 -14.27 26.01 22.91
C ASN A 64 -14.65 26.48 21.50
N PHE A 65 -15.02 25.58 20.57
CA PHE A 65 -15.26 25.93 19.16
C PHE A 65 -16.18 27.14 18.97
N ALA A 66 -17.34 27.15 19.64
CA ALA A 66 -18.29 28.25 19.54
C ALA A 66 -17.70 29.61 19.98
N ALA A 67 -16.87 29.60 21.04
CA ALA A 67 -16.20 30.81 21.53
C ALA A 67 -15.13 31.29 20.54
N LEU A 68 -14.37 30.38 19.92
CA LEU A 68 -13.37 30.74 18.89
C LEU A 68 -14.04 31.35 17.65
N VAL A 69 -15.13 30.76 17.17
CA VAL A 69 -15.90 31.30 16.04
C VAL A 69 -16.47 32.68 16.38
N GLY A 70 -17.13 32.82 17.54
CA GLY A 70 -17.66 34.10 17.99
C GLY A 70 -16.58 35.17 18.11
N ARG A 71 -15.38 34.79 18.58
CA ARG A 71 -14.25 35.70 18.69
C ARG A 71 -13.74 36.17 17.34
N ALA A 72 -13.51 35.27 16.39
CA ALA A 72 -13.11 35.62 15.02
C ALA A 72 -14.13 36.57 14.37
N LEU A 73 -15.43 36.26 14.50
CA LEU A 73 -16.51 37.09 13.99
C LEU A 73 -16.51 38.50 14.62
N SER A 74 -16.33 38.59 15.94
CA SER A 74 -16.27 39.88 16.66
C SER A 74 -15.10 40.77 16.23
N ARG A 75 -14.01 40.17 15.73
CA ARG A 75 -12.84 40.88 15.20
C ARG A 75 -12.99 41.28 13.73
N GLY A 76 -14.16 41.06 13.14
CA GLY A 76 -14.42 41.47 11.76
C GLY A 76 -14.01 40.43 10.72
N PHE A 77 -13.57 39.23 11.11
CA PHE A 77 -13.30 38.15 10.16
C PHE A 77 -14.56 37.41 9.70
N ARG A 78 -14.52 36.89 8.47
CA ARG A 78 -15.34 35.77 8.02
C ARG A 78 -14.69 34.46 8.50
N VAL A 79 -15.49 33.41 8.69
CA VAL A 79 -15.01 32.10 9.11
C VAL A 79 -15.35 31.05 8.07
N LEU A 80 -14.36 30.26 7.66
CA LEU A 80 -14.55 29.08 6.82
C LEU A 80 -14.21 27.84 7.65
N VAL A 81 -15.12 26.89 7.78
CA VAL A 81 -14.91 25.68 8.58
C VAL A 81 -14.84 24.46 7.68
N PHE A 82 -13.73 23.74 7.73
CA PHE A 82 -13.61 22.44 7.07
C PHE A 82 -14.06 21.35 8.03
N SER A 83 -15.15 20.66 7.73
CA SER A 83 -15.74 19.67 8.63
C SER A 83 -16.03 18.36 7.91
N ASN A 84 -16.07 17.29 8.67
CA ASN A 84 -16.56 16.00 8.22
C ASN A 84 -18.10 15.92 8.26
N GLY A 85 -18.78 16.92 8.85
CA GLY A 85 -20.24 17.05 8.92
C GLY A 85 -20.90 16.42 10.15
N GLU A 86 -20.14 15.70 10.97
CA GLU A 86 -20.58 15.21 12.28
C GLU A 86 -20.16 16.21 13.35
N MET A 87 -21.03 17.19 13.66
CA MET A 87 -20.72 18.25 14.61
C MET A 87 -21.64 18.26 15.84
N PRO A 88 -21.11 18.57 17.04
CA PRO A 88 -21.93 18.75 18.24
C PRO A 88 -22.98 19.85 18.05
N GLY A 89 -24.14 19.71 18.69
CA GLY A 89 -25.23 20.69 18.55
C GLY A 89 -24.87 22.11 18.99
N THR A 90 -23.91 22.28 19.92
CA THR A 90 -23.38 23.59 20.30
C THR A 90 -22.59 24.25 19.18
N ALA A 91 -21.76 23.48 18.46
CA ALA A 91 -21.02 23.97 17.30
C ALA A 91 -21.95 24.29 16.13
N LEU A 92 -22.92 23.43 15.85
CA LEU A 92 -23.93 23.65 14.80
C LEU A 92 -24.72 24.94 15.05
N ARG A 93 -25.21 25.16 16.28
CA ARG A 93 -25.92 26.39 16.63
C ARG A 93 -25.04 27.63 16.46
N ALA A 94 -23.78 27.58 16.87
CA ALA A 94 -22.87 28.71 16.69
C ALA A 94 -22.68 29.10 15.21
N LEU A 95 -22.60 28.09 14.32
CA LEU A 95 -22.46 28.31 12.87
C LEU A 95 -23.76 28.79 12.23
N ALA A 96 -24.89 28.19 12.60
CA ALA A 96 -26.21 28.55 12.08
C ALA A 96 -26.64 29.97 12.53
N SER A 97 -26.25 30.38 13.74
CA SER A 97 -26.55 31.71 14.29
C SER A 97 -25.54 32.80 13.88
N ALA A 98 -24.49 32.47 13.13
CA ALA A 98 -23.56 33.47 12.64
C ALA A 98 -24.27 34.47 11.70
N PRO A 99 -23.83 35.74 11.60
CA PRO A 99 -24.44 36.66 10.65
C PRO A 99 -24.31 36.13 9.21
N GLU A 100 -25.23 36.53 8.35
CA GLU A 100 -25.29 36.07 6.95
C GLU A 100 -24.00 36.42 6.20
N GLY A 101 -23.49 35.48 5.39
CA GLY A 101 -22.23 35.64 4.64
C GLY A 101 -20.95 35.67 5.50
N ARG A 102 -21.06 35.47 6.82
CA ARG A 102 -19.90 35.54 7.74
C ARG A 102 -19.35 34.19 8.17
N ALA A 103 -20.11 33.10 8.01
CA ALA A 103 -19.65 31.76 8.29
C ALA A 103 -20.07 30.80 7.18
N THR A 104 -19.09 30.06 6.66
CA THR A 104 -19.28 29.02 5.63
C THR A 104 -18.69 27.71 6.14
N VAL A 105 -19.34 26.59 5.83
CA VAL A 105 -18.91 25.25 6.23
C VAL A 105 -18.72 24.38 5.00
N LEU A 106 -17.51 23.90 4.75
CA LEU A 106 -17.22 22.94 3.70
C LEU A 106 -17.23 21.53 4.28
N ILE A 107 -18.23 20.73 3.88
CA ILE A 107 -18.43 19.37 4.35
C ILE A 107 -17.79 18.37 3.40
N ASN A 108 -16.84 17.59 3.91
CA ASN A 108 -16.24 16.50 3.14
C ASN A 108 -17.16 15.27 3.11
N ALA A 109 -17.76 15.03 1.93
CA ALA A 109 -18.69 13.96 1.61
C ALA A 109 -18.04 12.79 0.82
N THR A 110 -16.72 12.61 0.92
CA THR A 110 -16.03 11.47 0.30
C THR A 110 -16.66 10.13 0.72
N GLY A 111 -17.02 9.29 -0.26
CA GLY A 111 -17.63 7.98 -0.01
C GLY A 111 -19.08 8.05 0.45
N LEU A 112 -19.84 9.03 -0.05
CA LEU A 112 -21.23 9.31 0.33
C LEU A 112 -22.13 8.06 0.28
N VAL A 113 -22.03 7.28 -0.80
CA VAL A 113 -22.83 6.06 -1.01
C VAL A 113 -22.45 4.96 -0.02
N GLU A 114 -21.17 4.79 0.26
CA GLU A 114 -20.64 3.77 1.19
C GLU A 114 -20.81 4.16 2.67
N MET A 115 -21.26 5.39 2.94
CA MET A 115 -21.36 5.94 4.28
C MET A 115 -22.45 5.22 5.10
N PRO A 116 -22.18 4.84 6.36
CA PRO A 116 -23.19 4.25 7.25
C PRO A 116 -24.40 5.15 7.44
N GLU A 117 -25.60 4.57 7.47
CA GLU A 117 -26.87 5.33 7.49
C GLU A 117 -26.98 6.31 8.67
N GLY A 118 -26.58 5.89 9.88
CA GLY A 118 -26.60 6.80 11.04
C GLY A 118 -25.71 8.04 10.87
N ARG A 119 -24.56 7.89 10.19
CA ARG A 119 -23.67 9.01 9.86
C ARG A 119 -24.26 9.89 8.77
N ARG A 120 -24.82 9.26 7.73
CA ARG A 120 -25.52 9.95 6.65
C ARG A 120 -26.64 10.82 7.20
N ALA A 121 -27.46 10.30 8.12
CA ALA A 121 -28.51 11.05 8.80
C ALA A 121 -27.98 12.25 9.61
N ALA A 122 -26.86 12.08 10.34
CA ALA A 122 -26.24 13.17 11.08
C ALA A 122 -25.75 14.30 10.17
N ILE A 123 -25.14 13.97 9.03
CA ILE A 123 -24.70 14.98 8.05
C ILE A 123 -25.91 15.65 7.39
N ARG A 124 -26.97 14.91 7.04
CA ARG A 124 -28.21 15.50 6.52
C ARG A 124 -28.79 16.53 7.48
N ALA A 125 -28.86 16.21 8.78
CA ALA A 125 -29.33 17.17 9.80
C ALA A 125 -28.47 18.44 9.85
N THR A 126 -27.15 18.30 9.73
CA THR A 126 -26.21 19.43 9.63
C THR A 126 -26.47 20.26 8.37
N LEU A 127 -26.61 19.62 7.21
CA LEU A 127 -26.88 20.30 5.93
C LEU A 127 -28.23 21.03 5.97
N THR A 128 -29.28 20.41 6.51
CA THR A 128 -30.59 21.04 6.71
C THR A 128 -30.51 22.30 7.58
N ALA A 129 -29.68 22.29 8.62
CA ALA A 129 -29.53 23.43 9.52
C ALA A 129 -28.69 24.57 8.92
N LEU A 130 -27.75 24.26 8.01
CA LEU A 130 -26.82 25.25 7.43
C LEU A 130 -27.26 25.78 6.07
N ARG A 131 -27.93 24.95 5.24
CA ARG A 131 -28.38 25.27 3.87
C ARG A 131 -27.29 25.97 3.05
N GLY A 132 -27.57 27.16 2.50
CA GLY A 132 -26.63 27.94 1.69
C GLY A 132 -25.35 28.41 2.41
N ARG A 133 -25.20 28.16 3.72
CA ARG A 133 -23.94 28.34 4.46
C ARG A 133 -23.02 27.13 4.35
N ALA A 134 -23.51 26.00 3.86
CA ALA A 134 -22.74 24.79 3.65
C ALA A 134 -22.46 24.56 2.17
N GLY A 135 -21.25 24.12 1.86
CA GLY A 135 -20.86 23.58 0.56
C GLY A 135 -20.34 22.16 0.71
N LEU A 136 -20.36 21.38 -0.37
CA LEU A 136 -19.83 20.03 -0.38
C LEU A 136 -18.40 20.00 -0.93
N GLY A 137 -17.65 19.00 -0.50
CA GLY A 137 -16.44 18.61 -1.19
C GLY A 137 -16.15 17.13 -1.04
N PHE A 138 -15.26 16.61 -1.88
CA PHE A 138 -14.80 15.24 -1.79
C PHE A 138 -13.30 15.14 -2.10
N THR A 139 -12.68 14.05 -1.67
CA THR A 139 -11.24 13.80 -1.81
C THR A 139 -11.02 12.54 -2.62
N ILE A 140 -10.30 12.67 -3.73
CA ILE A 140 -9.95 11.57 -4.62
C ILE A 140 -8.67 10.91 -4.14
N ASP A 141 -8.76 9.65 -3.73
CA ASP A 141 -7.62 8.84 -3.29
C ASP A 141 -7.40 7.56 -4.12
N SER A 142 -8.28 7.31 -5.08
CA SER A 142 -8.21 6.21 -6.03
C SER A 142 -8.89 6.62 -7.35
N PRO A 143 -8.59 5.97 -8.48
CA PRO A 143 -9.27 6.25 -9.76
C PRO A 143 -10.72 5.74 -9.79
N ALA A 144 -11.16 5.02 -8.77
CA ALA A 144 -12.50 4.45 -8.66
C ALA A 144 -13.41 5.25 -7.71
N PHE A 145 -13.19 6.56 -7.57
CA PHE A 145 -14.00 7.42 -6.71
C PHE A 145 -15.45 7.53 -7.21
N ASP A 146 -16.36 7.74 -6.26
CA ASP A 146 -17.80 7.84 -6.49
C ASP A 146 -18.29 9.26 -6.19
N THR A 147 -19.11 9.78 -7.10
CA THR A 147 -19.72 11.12 -7.05
C THR A 147 -21.24 11.05 -6.95
N ALA A 148 -21.82 9.84 -6.94
CA ALA A 148 -23.26 9.65 -6.90
C ALA A 148 -23.89 10.29 -5.66
N GLY A 149 -25.00 11.00 -5.87
CA GLY A 149 -25.76 11.69 -4.83
C GLY A 149 -25.21 13.06 -4.39
N LEU A 150 -24.01 13.47 -4.82
CA LEU A 150 -23.44 14.77 -4.43
C LEU A 150 -24.29 15.94 -4.97
N LEU A 151 -24.62 15.92 -6.26
CA LEU A 151 -25.44 16.96 -6.88
C LEU A 151 -26.89 16.94 -6.34
N ASP A 152 -27.40 15.77 -6.00
CA ASP A 152 -28.72 15.64 -5.36
C ASP A 152 -28.73 16.30 -3.99
N TRP A 153 -27.67 16.14 -3.20
CA TRP A 153 -27.54 16.82 -1.91
C TRP A 153 -27.38 18.34 -2.05
N VAL A 154 -26.69 18.82 -3.09
CA VAL A 154 -26.61 20.26 -3.37
C VAL A 154 -28.00 20.85 -3.59
N ASP A 155 -28.82 20.21 -4.42
CA ASP A 155 -30.17 20.69 -4.72
C ASP A 155 -31.13 20.47 -3.55
N GLU A 156 -31.12 19.30 -2.90
CA GLU A 156 -32.05 18.94 -1.81
C GLU A 156 -31.91 19.89 -0.61
N PHE A 157 -30.68 20.24 -0.25
CA PHE A 157 -30.41 21.05 0.94
C PHE A 157 -30.16 22.53 0.63
N GLU A 158 -30.28 22.95 -0.64
CA GLU A 158 -30.01 24.32 -1.11
C GLU A 158 -28.62 24.81 -0.67
N LEU A 159 -27.61 24.00 -0.98
CA LEU A 159 -26.21 24.26 -0.62
C LEU A 159 -25.58 25.28 -1.55
N ASP A 160 -24.39 25.75 -1.17
CA ASP A 160 -23.52 26.50 -2.08
C ASP A 160 -23.28 25.68 -3.37
N ARG A 161 -23.47 26.32 -4.52
CA ARG A 161 -23.38 25.69 -5.85
C ARG A 161 -21.94 25.57 -6.35
N ASN A 162 -21.03 25.26 -5.42
CA ASN A 162 -19.64 24.98 -5.69
C ASN A 162 -19.20 23.74 -4.91
N ILE A 163 -18.75 22.71 -5.62
CA ILE A 163 -18.21 21.48 -5.02
C ILE A 163 -16.69 21.52 -5.04
N ARG A 164 -16.10 21.49 -3.86
CA ARG A 164 -14.65 21.43 -3.70
C ARG A 164 -14.12 20.03 -3.98
N VAL A 165 -13.14 19.92 -4.87
CA VAL A 165 -12.51 18.66 -5.26
C VAL A 165 -11.06 18.62 -4.78
N GLY A 166 -10.77 17.70 -3.86
CA GLY A 166 -9.44 17.46 -3.32
C GLY A 166 -8.75 16.26 -3.96
N LEU A 167 -7.41 16.32 -4.11
CA LEU A 167 -6.59 15.12 -4.30
C LEU A 167 -5.99 14.71 -2.96
N ALA A 168 -6.12 13.43 -2.62
CA ALA A 168 -5.32 12.87 -1.55
C ALA A 168 -3.87 12.81 -2.03
N HIS A 169 -3.03 13.65 -1.42
CA HIS A 169 -1.59 13.66 -1.64
C HIS A 169 -0.88 12.74 -0.64
N PRO A 170 0.27 12.16 -1.02
CA PRO A 170 1.06 11.40 -0.07
C PRO A 170 1.63 12.35 0.98
N VAL A 171 1.51 11.98 2.26
CA VAL A 171 2.36 12.61 3.28
C VAL A 171 3.81 12.21 3.02
N ALA A 172 4.77 13.08 3.30
CA ALA A 172 6.18 12.77 3.17
C ALA A 172 6.53 11.50 3.95
N GLY A 173 6.82 10.40 3.24
CA GLY A 173 6.94 9.04 3.80
C GLY A 173 5.82 8.06 3.40
N ALA A 174 4.84 8.50 2.62
CA ALA A 174 3.75 7.72 2.00
C ALA A 174 2.90 6.89 2.99
N THR A 175 2.54 7.47 4.14
CA THR A 175 1.83 6.75 5.22
C THR A 175 0.30 6.71 5.07
N ASN A 176 -0.28 7.48 4.15
CA ASN A 176 -1.72 7.53 3.86
C ASN A 176 -2.04 6.92 2.49
N ARG A 177 -3.31 6.60 2.24
CA ARG A 177 -3.83 6.29 0.90
C ARG A 177 -3.84 7.58 0.06
N TYR A 178 -3.37 7.53 -1.17
CA TYR A 178 -3.27 8.70 -2.05
C TYR A 178 -3.39 8.29 -3.51
N LEU A 179 -3.86 9.22 -4.35
CA LEU A 179 -3.93 8.99 -5.79
C LEU A 179 -2.51 9.09 -6.38
N ARG A 180 -2.03 8.02 -7.02
CA ARG A 180 -0.69 8.02 -7.62
C ARG A 180 -0.69 8.80 -8.94
N PRO A 181 0.39 9.51 -9.31
CA PRO A 181 0.48 10.22 -10.59
C PRO A 181 0.12 9.39 -11.82
N ARG A 182 0.50 8.09 -11.84
CA ARG A 182 0.15 7.16 -12.93
C ARG A 182 -1.37 6.91 -13.10
N GLN A 183 -2.16 7.23 -12.08
CA GLN A 183 -3.63 7.09 -12.08
C GLN A 183 -4.34 8.40 -12.42
N TYR A 184 -3.62 9.52 -12.55
CA TYR A 184 -4.20 10.85 -12.75
C TYR A 184 -5.06 10.94 -14.01
N ARG A 185 -4.64 10.31 -15.12
CA ARG A 185 -5.43 10.29 -16.36
C ARG A 185 -6.77 9.57 -16.21
N ALA A 186 -6.79 8.44 -15.49
CA ALA A 186 -8.02 7.71 -15.25
C ALA A 186 -8.97 8.52 -14.35
N ALA A 187 -8.43 9.17 -13.31
CA ALA A 187 -9.20 10.02 -12.43
C ALA A 187 -9.70 11.30 -13.12
N GLY A 188 -8.86 11.95 -13.93
CA GLY A 188 -9.20 13.18 -14.66
C GLY A 188 -10.30 12.97 -15.70
N ARG A 189 -10.32 11.82 -16.39
CA ARG A 189 -11.45 11.47 -17.29
C ARG A 189 -12.78 11.43 -16.54
N ARG A 190 -12.86 10.66 -15.45
CA ARG A 190 -14.08 10.57 -14.62
C ARG A 190 -14.47 11.92 -14.02
N LEU A 191 -13.49 12.74 -13.66
CA LEU A 191 -13.72 14.06 -13.13
C LEU A 191 -14.26 15.04 -14.18
N SER A 192 -13.85 14.89 -15.45
CA SER A 192 -14.37 15.69 -16.57
C SER A 192 -15.83 15.32 -16.87
N GLU A 193 -16.15 14.02 -16.82
CA GLU A 193 -17.53 13.53 -16.92
C GLU A 193 -18.41 14.13 -15.81
N PHE A 194 -17.94 14.09 -14.56
CA PHE A 194 -18.65 14.70 -13.43
C PHE A 194 -18.74 16.24 -13.52
N ALA A 195 -17.69 16.91 -14.03
CA ALA A 195 -17.71 18.36 -14.23
C ALA A 195 -18.78 18.78 -15.24
N ALA A 196 -18.94 18.03 -16.33
CA ALA A 196 -19.99 18.28 -17.32
C ALA A 196 -21.39 18.07 -16.73
N GLU A 197 -21.57 17.01 -15.92
CA GLU A 197 -22.83 16.76 -15.19
C GLU A 197 -23.15 17.89 -14.20
N ALA A 198 -22.17 18.32 -13.40
CA ALA A 198 -22.31 19.40 -12.43
C ALA A 198 -22.66 20.73 -13.13
N ALA A 199 -21.97 21.07 -14.22
CA ALA A 199 -22.25 22.25 -15.02
C ALA A 199 -23.68 22.24 -15.58
N GLY A 200 -24.18 21.07 -16.00
CA GLY A 200 -25.57 20.88 -16.44
C GLY A 200 -26.61 21.20 -15.37
N ARG A 201 -26.25 21.12 -14.08
CA ARG A 201 -27.07 21.53 -12.94
C ARG A 201 -26.69 22.91 -12.37
N GLY A 202 -25.85 23.67 -13.07
CA GLY A 202 -25.39 24.98 -12.60
C GLY A 202 -24.54 24.91 -11.32
N VAL A 203 -23.77 23.84 -11.15
CA VAL A 203 -22.85 23.63 -10.02
C VAL A 203 -21.41 23.69 -10.55
N ALA A 204 -20.60 24.55 -9.96
CA ALA A 204 -19.17 24.67 -10.29
C ALA A 204 -18.34 23.67 -9.50
N LEU A 205 -17.15 23.32 -10.02
CA LEU A 205 -16.15 22.55 -9.29
C LEU A 205 -14.95 23.43 -8.98
N ASP A 206 -14.45 23.38 -7.73
CA ASP A 206 -13.24 24.09 -7.30
C ASP A 206 -12.14 23.10 -6.93
N TYR A 207 -11.02 23.13 -7.65
CA TYR A 207 -9.94 22.13 -7.53
C TYR A 207 -8.86 22.55 -6.53
N ASP A 208 -8.57 21.71 -5.53
CA ASP A 208 -7.48 21.97 -4.59
C ASP A 208 -6.09 22.00 -5.24
N CYS A 209 -5.04 22.23 -4.43
CA CYS A 209 -3.67 22.10 -4.89
C CYS A 209 -3.34 20.70 -5.45
N GLY A 210 -2.41 20.66 -6.40
CA GLY A 210 -1.77 19.43 -6.88
C GLY A 210 -2.44 18.74 -8.07
N PHE A 211 -3.59 19.23 -8.55
CA PHE A 211 -4.08 18.93 -9.89
C PHE A 211 -3.08 19.46 -10.93
N VAL A 212 -2.98 18.78 -12.07
CA VAL A 212 -2.05 19.13 -13.17
C VAL A 212 -2.79 19.06 -14.50
N PRO A 213 -2.57 19.98 -15.47
CA PRO A 213 -3.35 20.02 -16.71
C PRO A 213 -3.38 18.68 -17.46
N CYS A 214 -2.24 17.99 -17.51
CA CYS A 214 -2.11 16.71 -18.21
C CYS A 214 -2.88 15.53 -17.59
N MET A 215 -3.60 15.72 -16.48
CA MET A 215 -4.54 14.72 -15.96
C MET A 215 -5.87 14.72 -16.70
N PHE A 216 -6.27 15.84 -17.28
CA PHE A 216 -7.53 16.01 -17.99
C PHE A 216 -7.37 15.61 -19.47
N PRO A 217 -8.38 14.98 -20.09
CA PRO A 217 -8.42 14.76 -21.53
C PRO A 217 -8.45 16.12 -22.27
N ASP A 218 -7.77 16.19 -23.41
CA ASP A 218 -7.80 17.29 -24.39
C ASP A 218 -7.62 18.73 -23.85
N GLY A 219 -6.98 18.90 -22.69
CA GLY A 219 -6.73 20.21 -22.08
C GLY A 219 -7.97 20.88 -21.49
N GLU A 220 -9.05 20.13 -21.28
CA GLU A 220 -10.28 20.59 -20.61
C GLU A 220 -10.05 20.78 -19.11
N CYS A 221 -9.35 21.85 -18.73
CA CYS A 221 -9.19 22.24 -17.33
C CYS A 221 -9.20 23.76 -17.17
N ASP A 222 -9.61 24.21 -15.99
CA ASP A 222 -9.53 25.61 -15.57
C ASP A 222 -8.08 26.12 -15.67
N ASP A 223 -7.90 27.39 -16.08
CA ASP A 223 -6.60 28.06 -16.21
C ASP A 223 -5.77 28.04 -14.90
N GLU A 224 -6.43 27.89 -13.74
CA GLU A 224 -5.75 27.81 -12.45
C GLU A 224 -5.21 26.40 -12.12
N VAL A 225 -5.62 25.37 -12.87
CA VAL A 225 -5.14 24.00 -12.68
C VAL A 225 -3.64 23.92 -12.96
N GLY A 226 -2.89 23.34 -12.01
CA GLY A 226 -1.43 23.25 -12.08
C GLY A 226 -0.69 24.40 -11.40
N LEU A 227 -1.33 25.54 -11.16
CA LEU A 227 -0.69 26.72 -10.54
C LEU A 227 -0.81 26.75 -9.01
N ARG A 228 -1.76 25.99 -8.45
CA ARG A 228 -2.12 26.02 -7.02
C ARG A 228 -1.15 25.32 -6.05
N CYS A 229 0.05 24.89 -6.49
CA CYS A 229 1.03 24.21 -5.62
C CYS A 229 2.08 25.17 -5.01
N GLY A 230 1.64 26.13 -4.18
CA GLY A 230 2.49 26.95 -3.29
C GLY A 230 2.33 26.55 -1.82
N PRO A 231 3.23 26.95 -0.89
CA PRO A 231 3.00 26.69 0.53
C PRO A 231 1.75 27.45 0.99
N ILE A 232 0.78 26.73 1.55
CA ILE A 232 -0.41 27.28 2.19
C ILE A 232 -0.14 27.10 3.69
N PRO A 233 0.38 28.13 4.39
CA PRO A 233 0.85 27.95 5.75
C PRO A 233 -0.29 27.50 6.65
N ASP A 234 -0.18 26.30 7.22
CA ASP A 234 -1.11 25.77 8.21
C ASP A 234 -0.50 26.03 9.60
N LEU A 235 -1.12 26.90 10.40
CA LEU A 235 -0.76 27.13 11.81
C LEU A 235 -1.35 26.03 12.68
N LEU A 236 -0.51 25.27 13.36
CA LEU A 236 -0.88 24.12 14.18
C LEU A 236 -1.20 24.50 15.65
N PRO A 237 -1.88 23.62 16.42
CA PRO A 237 -2.22 23.88 17.84
C PRO A 237 -1.05 24.10 18.78
N ASP A 238 0.16 23.70 18.39
CA ASP A 238 1.40 23.91 19.13
C ASP A 238 2.05 25.29 18.84
N GLY A 239 1.49 26.04 17.89
CA GLY A 239 1.97 27.36 17.49
C GLY A 239 3.02 27.34 16.38
N ASN A 240 3.23 26.20 15.70
CA ASN A 240 4.13 26.11 14.56
C ASN A 240 3.38 26.15 13.22
N PHE A 241 3.97 26.79 12.22
CA PHE A 241 3.58 26.72 10.81
C PHE A 241 4.19 25.50 10.13
N VAL A 242 3.43 24.93 9.20
CA VAL A 242 3.93 23.98 8.20
C VAL A 242 3.56 24.45 6.79
N ALA A 243 4.35 24.08 5.78
CA ALA A 243 4.09 24.46 4.38
C ALA A 243 2.77 23.91 3.83
N CYS A 244 2.43 22.71 4.27
CA CYS A 244 1.14 22.03 4.12
C CYS A 244 1.21 20.72 4.91
N TYR A 245 0.08 20.11 5.23
CA TYR A 245 0.06 18.82 5.93
C TYR A 245 0.92 17.71 5.30
N PRO A 246 0.93 17.49 3.97
CA PRO A 246 1.83 16.51 3.36
C PRO A 246 3.32 16.73 3.64
N LEU A 247 3.76 17.96 3.89
CA LEU A 247 5.16 18.31 4.15
C LEU A 247 5.45 18.55 5.64
N ALA A 248 4.43 18.51 6.51
CA ALA A 248 4.56 18.75 7.95
C ALA A 248 5.66 17.92 8.64
N PRO A 249 5.89 16.63 8.29
CA PRO A 249 6.97 15.86 8.92
C PRO A 249 8.40 16.33 8.57
N LEU A 250 8.56 17.21 7.58
CA LEU A 250 9.88 17.61 7.08
C LEU A 250 10.37 18.93 7.66
N HIS A 251 9.45 19.83 7.96
CA HIS A 251 9.78 21.14 8.47
C HIS A 251 8.56 21.81 9.10
N SER A 252 8.79 22.45 10.24
CA SER A 252 7.89 23.40 10.85
C SER A 252 8.70 24.59 11.40
N GLU A 253 8.08 25.75 11.48
CA GLU A 253 8.68 26.96 12.04
C GLU A 253 7.70 27.66 13.00
N PRO A 254 8.15 28.25 14.12
CA PRO A 254 7.26 28.82 15.12
C PRO A 254 6.58 30.10 14.63
N LEU A 255 5.36 30.35 15.11
CA LEU A 255 4.69 31.64 14.96
C LEU A 255 5.49 32.73 15.68
N ASN A 256 6.01 33.66 14.89
CA ASN A 256 6.63 34.89 15.34
C ASN A 256 5.61 36.04 15.29
N ASP A 257 5.48 36.78 16.38
CA ASP A 257 4.48 37.85 16.51
C ASP A 257 4.75 39.06 15.59
N GLY A 258 5.94 39.15 14.99
CA GLY A 258 6.25 40.14 13.96
C GLY A 258 5.90 39.71 12.54
N SER A 259 5.69 38.41 12.29
CA SER A 259 5.65 37.89 10.93
C SER A 259 4.30 38.08 10.23
N THR A 260 4.36 38.25 8.91
CA THR A 260 3.21 38.24 7.99
C THR A 260 3.14 36.94 7.19
N GLN A 261 2.02 36.70 6.52
CA GLN A 261 1.85 35.55 5.64
C GLN A 261 2.90 35.52 4.52
N GLU A 262 3.24 36.67 3.95
CA GLU A 262 4.19 36.76 2.85
C GLU A 262 5.57 36.29 3.29
N GLU A 263 6.01 36.69 4.49
CA GLU A 263 7.26 36.26 5.09
C GLU A 263 7.28 34.75 5.37
N VAL A 264 6.24 34.24 6.05
CA VAL A 264 6.11 32.80 6.35
C VAL A 264 6.09 31.98 5.05
N ARG A 265 5.34 32.40 4.04
CA ARG A 265 5.34 31.76 2.72
C ARG A 265 6.69 31.82 2.03
N CYS A 266 7.42 32.92 2.16
CA CYS A 266 8.76 33.07 1.60
C CYS A 266 9.74 32.09 2.24
N ASN A 267 9.76 32.01 3.58
CA ASN A 267 10.61 31.10 4.34
C ASN A 267 10.33 29.64 3.98
N LEU A 268 9.06 29.24 4.03
CA LEU A 268 8.63 27.88 3.66
C LEU A 268 8.91 27.57 2.19
N SER A 269 8.80 28.55 1.28
CA SER A 269 9.16 28.35 -0.13
C SER A 269 10.67 28.16 -0.31
N ALA A 270 11.49 28.98 0.34
CA ALA A 270 12.94 28.92 0.30
C ALA A 270 13.44 27.57 0.84
N ARG A 271 12.83 27.06 1.93
CA ARG A 271 13.16 25.75 2.50
C ARG A 271 13.06 24.61 1.51
N PHE A 272 12.08 24.66 0.61
CA PHE A 272 11.77 23.60 -0.35
C PHE A 272 12.16 23.95 -1.79
N ALA A 273 12.98 24.98 -2.00
CA ALA A 273 13.30 25.50 -3.33
C ALA A 273 14.03 24.47 -4.21
N ALA A 274 14.91 23.66 -3.61
CA ALA A 274 15.64 22.61 -4.32
C ALA A 274 14.70 21.49 -4.79
N GLU A 275 13.80 21.04 -3.91
CA GLU A 275 12.86 19.97 -4.21
C GLU A 275 11.77 20.42 -5.19
N ARG A 276 11.48 21.71 -5.30
CA ARG A 276 10.58 22.27 -6.32
C ARG A 276 11.16 22.25 -7.74
N GLN A 277 12.44 21.92 -7.89
CA GLN A 277 13.06 21.74 -9.21
C GLN A 277 12.60 20.45 -9.92
N VAL A 278 11.84 19.59 -9.25
CA VAL A 278 11.39 18.31 -9.79
C VAL A 278 9.86 18.20 -9.78
N GLY A 279 9.28 17.70 -10.87
CA GLY A 279 7.84 17.46 -10.98
C GLY A 279 7.41 16.08 -10.45
N ILE A 280 6.13 15.73 -10.61
CA ILE A 280 5.61 14.40 -10.21
C ILE A 280 5.86 13.27 -11.23
N PHE A 281 6.22 13.58 -12.48
CA PHE A 281 6.46 12.59 -13.54
C PHE A 281 7.95 12.41 -13.89
N PRO A 282 8.47 11.17 -13.95
CA PRO A 282 9.87 10.91 -14.28
C PRO A 282 10.22 11.07 -15.75
N GLU A 283 9.29 10.79 -16.66
CA GLU A 283 9.59 10.72 -18.10
C GLU A 283 9.71 12.10 -18.79
N ARG A 284 9.48 13.20 -18.06
CA ARG A 284 9.53 14.56 -18.60
C ARG A 284 10.50 15.43 -17.79
N SER A 285 11.79 15.32 -18.07
CA SER A 285 12.78 16.31 -17.59
C SER A 285 12.49 17.72 -18.13
N VAL A 286 11.81 17.81 -19.28
CA VAL A 286 11.30 19.06 -19.86
C VAL A 286 9.79 18.92 -20.09
N CYS A 287 9.01 19.74 -19.38
CA CYS A 287 7.56 19.82 -19.53
C CYS A 287 7.21 21.23 -20.00
N GLU A 288 6.55 21.36 -21.15
CA GLU A 288 6.19 22.65 -21.76
C GLU A 288 5.36 23.52 -20.82
N GLU A 289 4.35 22.95 -20.17
CA GLU A 289 3.53 23.66 -19.18
C GLU A 289 4.37 24.22 -18.01
N ARG A 290 5.39 23.47 -17.58
CA ARG A 290 6.28 23.91 -16.52
C ARG A 290 7.28 24.97 -17.00
N ALA A 291 7.83 24.80 -18.19
CA ALA A 291 8.73 25.77 -18.81
C ALA A 291 8.02 27.11 -19.09
N ALA A 292 6.73 27.07 -19.39
CA ALA A 292 5.89 28.24 -19.61
C ALA A 292 5.25 28.81 -18.32
N ASN A 293 5.62 28.30 -17.13
CA ASN A 293 5.05 28.69 -15.84
C ASN A 293 3.51 28.51 -15.73
N ARG A 294 2.93 27.61 -16.51
CA ARG A 294 1.51 27.21 -16.46
C ARG A 294 1.25 26.02 -15.55
N CYS A 295 2.30 25.36 -15.05
CA CYS A 295 2.18 24.28 -14.08
C CYS A 295 3.39 24.22 -13.13
N ALA A 296 3.14 24.14 -11.83
CA ALA A 296 4.14 24.00 -10.79
C ALA A 296 4.73 22.58 -10.67
N GLY A 297 4.28 21.64 -11.51
CA GLY A 297 4.80 20.26 -11.56
C GLY A 297 4.10 19.26 -10.63
N GLY A 298 2.94 19.61 -10.06
CA GLY A 298 2.14 18.77 -9.17
C GLY A 298 2.59 18.82 -7.71
N CYS A 299 2.06 17.91 -6.87
CA CYS A 299 2.37 17.90 -5.44
C CYS A 299 3.86 17.67 -5.15
N LEU A 300 4.47 18.58 -4.38
CA LEU A 300 5.86 18.48 -3.99
C LEU A 300 6.16 17.20 -3.17
N ALA A 301 5.30 16.82 -2.23
CA ALA A 301 5.49 15.60 -1.45
C ALA A 301 5.50 14.36 -2.35
N ALA A 302 4.66 14.33 -3.39
CA ALA A 302 4.66 13.26 -4.38
C ALA A 302 5.91 13.29 -5.27
N ALA A 303 6.40 14.47 -5.65
CA ALA A 303 7.64 14.64 -6.40
C ALA A 303 8.85 14.14 -5.59
N MET A 304 8.94 14.50 -4.31
CA MET A 304 10.02 14.08 -3.40
C MET A 304 10.08 12.57 -3.19
N LEU A 305 8.94 11.87 -3.22
CA LEU A 305 8.92 10.40 -3.14
C LEU A 305 9.65 9.72 -4.30
N ARG A 306 9.87 10.41 -5.43
CA ARG A 306 10.66 9.89 -6.56
C ARG A 306 12.16 9.82 -6.26
N PHE A 307 12.65 10.72 -5.41
CA PHE A 307 14.09 10.92 -5.13
C PHE A 307 14.53 10.31 -3.81
N ARG A 308 13.56 9.87 -2.98
CA ARG A 308 13.88 9.06 -1.81
C ARG A 308 14.37 7.68 -2.27
N SER A 309 15.70 7.57 -2.41
CA SER A 309 16.42 6.42 -1.86
C SER A 309 15.88 6.21 -0.44
N ALA A 310 15.43 5.01 -0.10
CA ALA A 310 14.90 4.72 1.23
C ALA A 310 15.87 5.28 2.30
N PRO A 311 15.44 6.21 3.18
CA PRO A 311 16.31 6.70 4.23
C PRO A 311 16.67 5.55 5.18
N GLU A 312 17.95 5.53 5.53
CA GLU A 312 18.54 4.72 6.61
C GLU A 312 17.79 4.89 7.94
N ASP A 313 17.93 3.87 8.78
CA ASP A 313 17.37 3.71 10.12
C ASP A 313 17.03 5.00 10.88
N SER A 314 15.73 5.22 11.09
CA SER A 314 15.21 5.59 12.41
C SER A 314 13.69 5.46 12.47
N LYS A 315 13.25 4.46 13.24
CA LYS A 315 11.91 4.28 13.84
C LYS A 315 10.71 4.35 12.86
N ARG A 316 10.41 3.21 12.22
CA ARG A 316 9.15 2.99 11.46
C ARG A 316 7.95 2.69 12.37
N PRO A 317 6.73 3.13 11.99
CA PRO A 317 5.50 2.91 12.76
C PRO A 317 4.93 1.48 12.60
N ALA A 318 4.25 1.02 13.65
CA ALA A 318 3.83 -0.36 13.91
C ALA A 318 2.59 -0.89 13.14
N ASN A 319 2.17 -0.30 12.01
CA ASN A 319 0.99 -0.80 11.27
C ASN A 319 1.38 -1.55 9.99
N ARG A 320 1.71 -2.82 10.16
CA ARG A 320 1.85 -3.82 9.10
C ARG A 320 0.44 -4.31 8.72
N PRO A 321 0.05 -4.43 7.43
CA PRO A 321 -1.11 -5.25 7.09
C PRO A 321 -0.87 -6.65 7.63
N ALA A 322 -1.88 -7.28 8.24
CA ALA A 322 -1.75 -8.65 8.75
C ALA A 322 -1.33 -9.58 7.61
N GLU A 323 -0.06 -10.00 7.62
CA GLU A 323 0.48 -10.88 6.59
C GLU A 323 -0.27 -12.21 6.65
N ARG A 324 -0.86 -12.59 5.53
CA ARG A 324 -1.57 -13.87 5.40
C ARG A 324 -0.59 -14.92 4.90
N TRP A 325 -0.57 -16.06 5.57
CA TRP A 325 0.39 -17.13 5.36
C TRP A 325 -0.35 -18.39 4.92
N ALA A 326 0.04 -18.95 3.78
CA ALA A 326 -0.40 -20.28 3.36
C ALA A 326 0.70 -21.29 3.70
N ILE A 327 0.38 -22.25 4.58
CA ILE A 327 1.32 -23.24 5.08
C ILE A 327 0.95 -24.65 4.58
N PRO A 328 1.93 -25.49 4.21
CA PRO A 328 1.62 -26.86 3.80
C PRO A 328 1.12 -27.66 5.00
N TYR A 329 0.11 -28.52 4.80
CA TYR A 329 -0.16 -29.58 5.76
C TYR A 329 1.09 -30.46 5.91
N ILE A 330 1.49 -30.68 7.15
CA ILE A 330 2.52 -31.64 7.56
C ILE A 330 1.87 -32.58 8.59
N ASP A 331 2.23 -33.86 8.57
CA ASP A 331 1.57 -34.85 9.43
C ASP A 331 2.04 -34.69 10.88
N GLN A 332 1.31 -33.89 11.64
CA GLN A 332 1.66 -33.45 13.00
C GLN A 332 0.42 -33.49 13.91
N PRO A 333 0.60 -33.82 15.21
CA PRO A 333 -0.51 -33.94 16.16
C PRO A 333 -1.24 -32.59 16.36
N ALA A 334 -2.50 -32.64 16.79
CA ALA A 334 -3.34 -31.44 16.98
C ALA A 334 -2.69 -30.37 17.87
N GLU A 335 -1.93 -30.79 18.89
CA GLU A 335 -1.19 -29.91 19.80
C GLU A 335 -0.13 -29.05 19.09
N PHE A 336 0.46 -29.53 18.00
CA PHE A 336 1.38 -28.73 17.18
C PHE A 336 0.63 -27.55 16.53
N TRP A 337 -0.52 -27.82 15.92
CA TRP A 337 -1.34 -26.81 15.25
C TRP A 337 -1.93 -25.79 16.22
N GLN A 338 -2.36 -26.23 17.41
CA GLN A 338 -2.82 -25.34 18.48
C GLN A 338 -1.72 -24.41 18.97
N ARG A 339 -0.50 -24.93 19.18
CA ARG A 339 0.68 -24.12 19.53
C ARG A 339 1.03 -23.13 18.42
N LEU A 340 0.98 -23.55 17.16
CA LEU A 340 1.26 -22.69 16.01
C LEU A 340 0.28 -21.49 15.93
N ALA A 341 -1.01 -21.74 16.14
CA ALA A 341 -2.02 -20.69 16.17
C ALA A 341 -1.85 -19.73 17.37
N ALA A 342 -1.45 -20.25 18.53
CA ALA A 342 -1.21 -19.45 19.74
C ALA A 342 0.07 -18.61 19.64
N GLU A 343 1.13 -19.12 19.00
CA GLU A 343 2.42 -18.46 18.85
C GLU A 343 2.40 -17.36 17.78
N PHE A 344 1.55 -17.51 16.75
CA PHE A 344 1.46 -16.56 15.62
C PHE A 344 0.05 -15.97 15.42
N PRO A 345 -0.58 -15.35 16.44
CA PRO A 345 -1.99 -14.93 16.40
C PRO A 345 -2.27 -13.76 15.43
N SER A 346 -1.23 -13.02 15.03
CA SER A 346 -1.32 -11.90 14.08
C SER A 346 -1.21 -12.33 12.61
N ALA A 347 -0.83 -13.58 12.34
CA ALA A 347 -0.71 -14.13 10.99
C ALA A 347 -1.99 -14.90 10.66
N ALA A 348 -2.67 -14.55 9.56
CA ALA A 348 -3.79 -15.38 9.11
C ALA A 348 -3.21 -16.64 8.45
N LEU A 349 -3.20 -17.77 9.16
CA LEU A 349 -2.68 -19.05 8.69
C LEU A 349 -3.76 -19.81 7.89
N GLU A 350 -3.47 -20.14 6.63
CA GLU A 350 -4.26 -21.04 5.78
C GLU A 350 -3.48 -22.36 5.63
N VAL A 351 -4.08 -23.49 6.02
CA VAL A 351 -3.46 -24.81 5.85
C VAL A 351 -3.85 -25.38 4.48
N TYR A 352 -2.84 -25.68 3.67
CA TYR A 352 -3.00 -26.29 2.35
C TYR A 352 -2.98 -27.83 2.44
N PHE A 353 -4.11 -28.46 2.15
CA PHE A 353 -4.25 -29.92 2.00
C PHE A 353 -4.14 -30.34 0.52
N PRO A 354 -3.16 -31.17 0.13
CA PRO A 354 -3.22 -31.84 -1.16
C PRO A 354 -4.17 -33.04 -1.05
N LEU A 355 -5.24 -33.07 -1.86
CA LEU A 355 -6.10 -34.25 -1.98
C LEU A 355 -5.45 -35.25 -2.95
N PRO A 356 -5.09 -36.46 -2.51
CA PRO A 356 -4.62 -37.48 -3.42
C PRO A 356 -5.80 -38.34 -3.87
N GLU A 357 -6.18 -38.24 -5.14
CA GLU A 357 -6.89 -39.34 -5.79
C GLU A 357 -6.19 -39.66 -7.11
N GLU A 358 -5.45 -40.77 -7.07
CA GLU A 358 -4.98 -41.59 -8.18
C GLU A 358 -4.41 -40.88 -9.42
N VAL A 359 -3.08 -40.90 -9.47
CA VAL A 359 -2.23 -40.44 -10.56
C VAL A 359 -2.34 -41.35 -11.79
N ILE A 360 -2.61 -40.75 -12.95
CA ILE A 360 -2.05 -41.06 -14.28
C ILE A 360 -1.85 -39.68 -14.93
N GLY A 361 -0.77 -39.25 -15.59
CA GLY A 361 0.28 -40.00 -16.26
C GLY A 361 0.36 -39.69 -17.76
N SER A 362 0.16 -38.45 -18.22
CA SER A 362 0.63 -37.88 -19.49
C SER A 362 0.09 -36.45 -19.62
N GLY A 363 0.50 -35.68 -20.64
CA GLY A 363 0.00 -34.32 -20.94
C GLY A 363 -1.52 -34.16 -21.18
N ARG A 364 -2.37 -35.07 -20.70
CA ARG A 364 -3.77 -34.91 -20.26
C ARG A 364 -4.17 -36.19 -19.48
N PRO A 365 -4.66 -36.07 -18.24
CA PRO A 365 -5.60 -37.05 -17.66
C PRO A 365 -7.01 -36.46 -17.61
N VAL A 366 -8.03 -37.32 -17.74
CA VAL A 366 -9.40 -36.96 -17.37
C VAL A 366 -9.42 -36.79 -15.86
N GLN A 367 -9.14 -35.57 -15.38
CA GLN A 367 -9.62 -35.19 -14.07
C GLN A 367 -11.14 -35.24 -14.21
N VAL A 368 -11.73 -36.29 -13.65
CA VAL A 368 -13.18 -36.42 -13.59
C VAL A 368 -13.60 -35.35 -12.60
N ALA A 369 -13.75 -34.12 -13.08
CA ALA A 369 -14.12 -32.96 -12.29
C ALA A 369 -15.28 -33.27 -11.33
N PRO A 370 -16.27 -34.12 -11.67
CA PRO A 370 -17.26 -34.61 -10.71
C PRO A 370 -16.71 -35.24 -9.41
N ARG A 371 -15.62 -36.02 -9.47
CA ARG A 371 -15.00 -36.64 -8.28
C ARG A 371 -14.35 -35.57 -7.38
N VAL A 372 -13.55 -34.69 -7.97
CA VAL A 372 -12.87 -33.59 -7.25
C VAL A 372 -13.88 -32.60 -6.68
N VAL A 373 -14.92 -32.22 -7.43
CA VAL A 373 -15.99 -31.34 -6.95
C VAL A 373 -16.70 -31.95 -5.76
N ARG A 374 -17.12 -33.23 -5.85
CA ARG A 374 -17.76 -33.93 -4.72
C ARG A 374 -16.88 -33.97 -3.48
N GLU A 375 -15.58 -34.18 -3.65
CA GLU A 375 -14.65 -34.19 -2.53
C GLU A 375 -14.48 -32.78 -1.93
N LEU A 376 -14.40 -31.73 -2.75
CA LEU A 376 -14.37 -30.34 -2.26
C LEU A 376 -15.67 -29.93 -1.56
N GLU A 377 -16.83 -30.39 -2.03
CA GLU A 377 -18.13 -30.21 -1.38
C GLU A 377 -18.16 -30.92 -0.02
N ARG A 378 -17.71 -32.18 0.01
CA ARG A 378 -17.60 -32.98 1.24
C ARG A 378 -16.71 -32.29 2.27
N LEU A 379 -15.51 -31.85 1.86
CA LEU A 379 -14.58 -31.14 2.74
C LEU A 379 -15.10 -29.76 3.16
N GLY A 380 -15.82 -29.07 2.28
CA GLY A 380 -16.46 -27.81 2.58
C GLY A 380 -17.59 -27.94 3.59
N GLY A 381 -18.36 -29.03 3.51
CA GLY A 381 -19.45 -29.35 4.44
C GLY A 381 -18.95 -29.87 5.79
N GLU A 382 -18.00 -30.80 5.80
CA GLU A 382 -17.50 -31.44 7.02
C GLU A 382 -16.49 -30.57 7.79
N TYR A 383 -15.60 -29.88 7.09
CA TYR A 383 -14.45 -29.19 7.70
C TYR A 383 -14.39 -27.69 7.38
N GLY A 384 -15.37 -27.15 6.64
CA GLY A 384 -15.41 -25.72 6.29
C GLY A 384 -14.31 -25.30 5.31
N ILE A 385 -13.70 -26.24 4.56
CA ILE A 385 -12.68 -25.91 3.56
C ILE A 385 -13.33 -25.15 2.40
N ARG A 386 -12.85 -23.93 2.13
CA ARG A 386 -13.40 -23.04 1.07
C ARG A 386 -12.38 -22.63 0.02
N ARG A 387 -11.15 -23.15 0.09
CA ARG A 387 -10.08 -22.81 -0.86
C ARG A 387 -9.32 -24.04 -1.32
N ALA A 388 -8.88 -24.04 -2.58
CA ALA A 388 -8.00 -25.07 -3.13
C ALA A 388 -6.91 -24.45 -4.03
N THR A 389 -5.75 -25.12 -4.11
CA THR A 389 -4.72 -24.80 -5.11
C THR A 389 -4.69 -25.87 -6.18
N VAL A 390 -4.76 -25.46 -7.45
CA VAL A 390 -4.86 -26.33 -8.62
C VAL A 390 -3.71 -26.07 -9.59
N SER A 391 -3.22 -27.11 -10.26
CA SER A 391 -2.18 -27.02 -11.30
C SER A 391 -2.69 -27.30 -12.71
N ASN A 392 -3.96 -27.67 -12.85
CA ASN A 392 -4.62 -27.95 -14.12
C ASN A 392 -5.76 -26.95 -14.35
N LEU A 393 -5.65 -26.16 -15.42
CA LEU A 393 -6.58 -25.08 -15.73
C LEU A 393 -7.98 -25.59 -16.14
N LEU A 394 -8.05 -26.71 -16.86
CA LEU A 394 -9.34 -27.30 -17.25
C LEU A 394 -10.11 -27.77 -16.02
N LEU A 395 -9.44 -28.40 -15.06
CA LEU A 395 -10.08 -28.74 -13.79
C LEU A 395 -10.47 -27.50 -12.99
N ALA A 396 -9.61 -26.48 -12.94
CA ALA A 396 -9.93 -25.22 -12.26
C ALA A 396 -11.24 -24.63 -12.80
N ALA A 397 -11.39 -24.58 -14.13
CA ALA A 397 -12.61 -24.10 -14.79
C ALA A 397 -13.84 -24.95 -14.42
N ARG A 398 -13.70 -26.28 -14.40
CA ARG A 398 -14.80 -27.19 -14.01
C ARG A 398 -15.18 -27.08 -12.54
N ILE A 399 -14.21 -26.87 -11.64
CA ILE A 399 -14.49 -26.62 -10.23
C ILE A 399 -15.22 -25.29 -10.09
N LYS A 400 -14.77 -24.23 -10.77
CA LYS A 400 -15.41 -22.92 -10.71
C LYS A 400 -16.83 -22.92 -11.30
N GLU A 401 -17.07 -23.70 -12.35
CA GLU A 401 -18.40 -23.93 -12.93
C GLU A 401 -19.35 -24.59 -11.93
N ALA A 402 -18.88 -25.64 -11.22
CA ALA A 402 -19.69 -26.36 -10.26
C ALA A 402 -19.81 -25.66 -8.89
N LEU A 403 -18.78 -24.92 -8.48
CA LEU A 403 -18.65 -24.24 -7.19
C LEU A 403 -18.18 -22.79 -7.40
N PRO A 404 -19.07 -21.87 -7.85
CA PRO A 404 -18.70 -20.49 -8.21
C PRO A 404 -18.04 -19.70 -7.06
N ASP A 405 -18.50 -19.93 -5.84
CA ASP A 405 -18.01 -19.24 -4.64
C ASP A 405 -16.73 -19.85 -4.04
N PHE A 406 -16.21 -20.94 -4.62
CA PHE A 406 -15.03 -21.61 -4.10
C PHE A 406 -13.74 -20.90 -4.55
N HIS A 407 -12.85 -20.59 -3.60
CA HIS A 407 -11.65 -19.81 -3.88
C HIS A 407 -10.55 -20.70 -4.49
N LEU A 408 -10.13 -20.40 -5.71
CA LEU A 408 -9.11 -21.17 -6.42
C LEU A 408 -7.79 -20.41 -6.52
N THR A 409 -6.71 -21.11 -6.20
CA THR A 409 -5.34 -20.62 -6.36
C THR A 409 -4.68 -21.34 -7.54
N ALA A 410 -4.21 -20.59 -8.53
CA ALA A 410 -3.33 -21.08 -9.56
C ALA A 410 -1.96 -21.44 -8.97
N SER A 411 -1.58 -22.71 -9.06
CA SER A 411 -0.31 -23.23 -8.56
C SER A 411 0.88 -22.63 -9.31
N THR A 412 2.05 -22.56 -8.66
CA THR A 412 3.32 -22.24 -9.31
C THR A 412 3.68 -23.23 -10.44
N LEU A 413 3.06 -24.41 -10.45
CA LEU A 413 3.19 -25.41 -11.51
C LEU A 413 2.44 -25.05 -12.80
N MET A 414 1.51 -24.09 -12.77
CA MET A 414 0.92 -23.53 -13.99
C MET A 414 1.88 -22.57 -14.71
N ASP A 415 3.02 -22.26 -14.08
CA ASP A 415 4.16 -21.59 -14.72
C ASP A 415 3.82 -20.21 -15.31
N ILE A 416 2.95 -19.48 -14.60
CA ILE A 416 2.46 -18.14 -14.93
C ILE A 416 3.50 -17.07 -14.58
N ALA A 417 4.00 -16.37 -15.60
CA ALA A 417 5.06 -15.38 -15.49
C ALA A 417 4.74 -14.03 -16.14
N ASP A 418 3.70 -13.96 -16.95
CA ASP A 418 3.34 -12.75 -17.69
C ASP A 418 1.82 -12.49 -17.71
N GLY A 419 1.45 -11.30 -18.21
CA GLY A 419 0.06 -10.86 -18.24
C GLY A 419 -0.80 -11.57 -19.28
N TYR A 420 -0.23 -12.13 -20.35
CA TYR A 420 -1.00 -12.88 -21.34
C TYR A 420 -1.53 -14.18 -20.73
N GLN A 421 -0.68 -14.88 -19.97
CA GLN A 421 -1.07 -16.07 -19.24
C GLN A 421 -2.17 -15.81 -18.20
N LEU A 422 -2.24 -14.60 -17.63
CA LEU A 422 -3.30 -14.22 -16.69
C LEU A 422 -4.68 -14.21 -17.34
N GLY A 423 -4.79 -13.83 -18.61
CA GLY A 423 -6.06 -13.88 -19.35
C GLY A 423 -6.63 -15.29 -19.49
N LEU A 424 -5.79 -16.32 -19.42
CA LEU A 424 -6.24 -17.72 -19.45
C LEU A 424 -6.86 -18.18 -18.13
N ILE A 425 -6.55 -17.51 -17.01
CA ILE A 425 -7.04 -17.86 -15.68
C ILE A 425 -8.09 -16.87 -15.16
N ASP A 426 -8.41 -15.83 -15.94
CA ASP A 426 -9.37 -14.81 -15.57
C ASP A 426 -10.76 -15.40 -15.35
N GLY A 427 -11.46 -14.95 -14.31
CA GLY A 427 -12.72 -15.53 -13.85
C GLY A 427 -12.64 -16.97 -13.32
N VAL A 428 -11.49 -17.64 -13.39
CA VAL A 428 -11.31 -19.04 -12.94
C VAL A 428 -10.51 -19.12 -11.64
N CYS A 429 -9.41 -18.37 -11.53
CA CYS A 429 -8.55 -18.38 -10.34
C CYS A 429 -8.54 -17.01 -9.65
N ASP A 430 -8.70 -17.02 -8.34
CA ASP A 430 -8.77 -15.83 -7.47
C ASP A 430 -7.38 -15.42 -6.92
N THR A 431 -6.49 -16.40 -6.78
CA THR A 431 -5.08 -16.20 -6.38
C THR A 431 -4.15 -16.79 -7.43
N VAL A 432 -3.01 -16.14 -7.67
CA VAL A 432 -1.90 -16.69 -8.47
C VAL A 432 -0.64 -16.85 -7.62
N VAL A 433 0.00 -18.02 -7.72
CA VAL A 433 1.37 -18.22 -7.27
C VAL A 433 2.27 -18.06 -8.49
N PRO A 434 3.12 -17.00 -8.57
CA PRO A 434 3.97 -16.77 -9.73
C PRO A 434 4.89 -17.95 -10.04
N ALA A 435 5.30 -18.06 -11.30
CA ALA A 435 6.33 -19.00 -11.72
C ALA A 435 7.63 -18.73 -10.97
N THR A 436 8.31 -19.80 -10.52
CA THR A 436 9.59 -19.68 -9.82
C THR A 436 10.65 -18.94 -10.64
N ARG A 437 10.58 -19.06 -11.97
CA ARG A 437 11.49 -18.32 -12.87
C ARG A 437 11.39 -16.80 -12.71
N ILE A 438 10.25 -16.24 -12.31
CA ILE A 438 10.12 -14.78 -12.10
C ILE A 438 10.20 -14.35 -10.64
N MET A 439 10.38 -15.28 -9.69
CA MET A 439 10.38 -14.96 -8.27
C MET A 439 11.46 -13.96 -7.85
N ARG A 440 12.59 -13.92 -8.55
CA ARG A 440 13.65 -12.92 -8.37
C ARG A 440 13.76 -11.98 -9.57
N ASP A 441 12.64 -11.66 -10.21
CA ASP A 441 12.54 -10.66 -11.28
C ASP A 441 11.51 -9.63 -10.84
N LEU A 442 11.98 -8.55 -10.21
CA LEU A 442 11.07 -7.53 -9.69
C LEU A 442 10.29 -6.83 -10.80
N ALA A 443 10.87 -6.71 -12.01
CA ALA A 443 10.18 -6.12 -13.14
C ALA A 443 9.02 -7.02 -13.60
N ALA A 444 9.24 -8.34 -13.73
CA ALA A 444 8.19 -9.29 -14.07
C ALA A 444 7.11 -9.38 -12.99
N LEU A 445 7.48 -9.45 -11.71
CA LEU A 445 6.51 -9.46 -10.61
C LEU A 445 5.68 -8.17 -10.57
N ARG A 446 6.28 -7.00 -10.83
CA ARG A 446 5.55 -5.72 -10.94
C ARG A 446 4.57 -5.72 -12.11
N ARG A 447 4.97 -6.26 -13.27
CA ARG A 447 4.06 -6.43 -14.43
C ARG A 447 2.90 -7.35 -14.07
N LEU A 448 3.19 -8.49 -13.43
CA LEU A 448 2.17 -9.46 -12.99
C LEU A 448 1.19 -8.83 -11.97
N ARG A 449 1.68 -8.13 -10.94
CA ARG A 449 0.87 -7.40 -9.95
C ARG A 449 0.01 -6.30 -10.56
N THR A 450 0.49 -5.65 -11.62
CA THR A 450 -0.27 -4.63 -12.33
C THR A 450 -1.38 -5.25 -13.18
N ALA A 451 -1.14 -6.43 -13.75
CA ALA A 451 -2.07 -7.11 -14.64
C ALA A 451 -3.10 -7.99 -13.92
N PHE A 452 -2.79 -8.53 -12.73
CA PHE A 452 -3.70 -9.40 -11.99
C PHE A 452 -4.46 -8.63 -10.89
N PRO A 453 -5.80 -8.52 -10.98
CA PRO A 453 -6.60 -7.87 -9.95
C PRO A 453 -6.78 -8.74 -8.70
N GLY A 454 -6.62 -10.06 -8.83
CA GLY A 454 -6.71 -11.01 -7.72
C GLY A 454 -5.51 -10.98 -6.77
N ARG A 455 -5.39 -12.02 -5.94
CA ARG A 455 -4.32 -12.12 -4.95
C ARG A 455 -3.04 -12.71 -5.52
N ILE A 456 -1.88 -12.20 -5.14
CA ILE A 456 -0.58 -12.78 -5.46
C ILE A 456 0.00 -13.44 -4.22
N ARG A 457 0.32 -14.73 -4.33
CA ARG A 457 0.93 -15.54 -3.26
C ARG A 457 2.37 -15.86 -3.64
N LEU A 458 3.36 -15.36 -2.90
CA LEU A 458 4.77 -15.66 -3.16
C LEU A 458 5.23 -16.91 -2.43
N LEU A 459 5.90 -17.81 -3.16
CA LEU A 459 6.56 -18.98 -2.60
C LEU A 459 8.01 -18.63 -2.27
N VAL A 460 8.36 -18.49 -0.99
CA VAL A 460 9.58 -17.76 -0.59
C VAL A 460 10.80 -18.64 -0.33
N ASN A 461 10.65 -19.92 -0.01
CA ASN A 461 11.76 -20.80 0.36
C ASN A 461 11.95 -21.97 -0.61
N GLU A 462 11.59 -21.76 -1.88
CA GLU A 462 11.76 -22.74 -2.96
C GLU A 462 13.05 -22.42 -3.74
N ALA A 463 13.89 -23.42 -3.98
CA ALA A 463 15.25 -23.22 -4.48
C ALA A 463 15.48 -23.64 -5.94
N CYS A 464 14.47 -24.13 -6.67
CA CYS A 464 14.61 -24.59 -8.05
C CYS A 464 15.33 -23.56 -8.92
N LEU A 465 16.17 -24.08 -9.82
CA LEU A 465 16.80 -23.27 -10.85
C LEU A 465 15.74 -22.63 -11.77
N PRO A 466 15.90 -21.35 -12.12
CA PRO A 466 14.98 -20.67 -13.02
C PRO A 466 15.01 -21.33 -14.41
N ALA A 467 13.83 -21.54 -15.00
CA ALA A 467 13.66 -22.13 -16.32
C ALA A 467 14.32 -23.53 -16.51
N CYS A 468 14.37 -24.34 -15.44
CA CYS A 468 14.86 -25.71 -15.50
C CYS A 468 14.02 -26.56 -16.49
N PRO A 469 14.63 -27.21 -17.51
CA PRO A 469 13.89 -28.02 -18.48
C PRO A 469 13.23 -29.24 -17.85
N TYR A 470 13.82 -29.75 -16.77
CA TYR A 470 13.27 -30.86 -16.00
C TYR A 470 12.10 -30.48 -15.10
N ARG A 471 11.75 -29.19 -14.96
CA ARG A 471 10.75 -28.75 -13.97
C ARG A 471 9.43 -29.52 -14.10
N THR A 472 8.84 -29.56 -15.29
CA THR A 472 7.57 -30.24 -15.52
C THR A 472 7.66 -31.74 -15.25
N GLN A 473 8.72 -32.39 -15.72
CA GLN A 473 8.95 -33.82 -15.51
C GLN A 473 9.20 -34.15 -14.03
N HIS A 474 10.05 -33.38 -13.35
CA HIS A 474 10.37 -33.53 -11.93
C HIS A 474 9.11 -33.47 -11.05
N PHE A 475 8.27 -32.45 -11.24
CA PHE A 475 7.03 -32.34 -10.46
C PHE A 475 5.97 -33.37 -10.87
N HIS A 476 6.04 -33.89 -12.09
CA HIS A 476 5.24 -35.04 -12.49
C HIS A 476 5.69 -36.32 -11.77
N GLU A 477 7.01 -36.56 -11.69
CA GLU A 477 7.58 -37.71 -10.98
C GLU A 477 7.26 -37.64 -9.48
N MET A 478 7.44 -36.47 -8.85
CA MET A 478 7.09 -36.22 -7.44
C MET A 478 5.60 -36.39 -7.14
N GLY A 479 4.74 -35.99 -8.08
CA GLY A 479 3.29 -36.14 -7.95
C GLY A 479 2.78 -37.51 -8.39
N GLY A 480 3.67 -38.40 -8.83
CA GLY A 480 3.38 -39.70 -9.41
C GLY A 480 3.58 -40.87 -8.46
N ARG A 481 3.58 -42.10 -9.00
CA ARG A 481 3.90 -43.33 -8.24
C ARG A 481 5.40 -43.65 -8.22
N PHE A 482 6.26 -42.69 -8.52
CA PHE A 482 7.71 -42.89 -8.49
C PHE A 482 8.19 -42.84 -7.03
N ALA A 483 9.11 -43.73 -6.67
CA ALA A 483 9.70 -43.74 -5.33
C ALA A 483 10.49 -42.45 -5.05
N GLU A 484 11.16 -41.93 -6.07
CA GLU A 484 11.90 -40.66 -6.05
C GLU A 484 11.96 -40.05 -7.47
N PRO A 485 12.01 -38.72 -7.61
CA PRO A 485 12.19 -38.08 -8.90
C PRO A 485 13.60 -38.32 -9.43
N LYS A 486 13.70 -38.77 -10.69
CA LYS A 486 14.97 -38.98 -11.41
C LYS A 486 15.45 -37.71 -12.10
N SER A 487 14.54 -36.80 -12.37
CA SER A 487 14.80 -35.54 -13.05
C SER A 487 15.41 -34.51 -12.09
N LEU A 488 16.65 -34.74 -11.63
CA LEU A 488 17.34 -33.90 -10.65
C LEU A 488 18.37 -32.97 -11.30
N CYS A 489 18.59 -31.81 -10.68
CA CYS A 489 19.59 -30.83 -11.11
C CYS A 489 20.97 -31.06 -10.47
N GLU A 490 21.13 -32.15 -9.71
CA GLU A 490 22.30 -32.42 -8.87
C GLU A 490 23.61 -32.47 -9.67
N GLU A 491 23.66 -33.25 -10.75
CA GLU A 491 24.87 -33.38 -11.59
C GLU A 491 25.36 -32.02 -12.14
N LEU A 492 24.42 -31.16 -12.55
CA LEU A 492 24.76 -29.81 -13.02
C LEU A 492 25.30 -28.95 -11.88
N LEU A 493 24.71 -29.08 -10.70
CA LEU A 493 25.06 -28.31 -9.51
C LEU A 493 26.34 -28.80 -8.83
N GLU A 494 26.77 -30.03 -9.05
CA GLU A 494 28.12 -30.51 -8.70
C GLU A 494 29.16 -29.83 -9.58
N LYS A 495 28.91 -29.74 -10.89
CA LYS A 495 29.80 -29.09 -11.86
C LYS A 495 29.81 -27.57 -11.72
N LYS A 496 28.67 -26.96 -11.35
CA LYS A 496 28.48 -25.50 -11.28
C LYS A 496 27.71 -25.13 -10.00
N PRO A 497 28.34 -25.24 -8.81
CA PRO A 497 27.65 -25.05 -7.53
C PRO A 497 27.09 -23.64 -7.33
N TRP A 498 27.72 -22.63 -7.95
CA TRP A 498 27.27 -21.24 -7.90
C TRP A 498 25.87 -21.01 -8.49
N LEU A 499 25.35 -21.93 -9.31
CA LEU A 499 23.98 -21.83 -9.86
C LEU A 499 22.92 -21.82 -8.75
N ARG A 500 23.22 -22.34 -7.56
CA ARG A 500 22.37 -22.23 -6.36
C ARG A 500 22.06 -20.78 -5.98
N MET A 501 22.92 -19.82 -6.36
CA MET A 501 22.69 -18.38 -6.17
C MET A 501 21.56 -17.84 -7.04
N THR A 502 21.16 -18.55 -8.10
CA THR A 502 20.14 -18.12 -9.08
C THR A 502 18.73 -18.61 -8.75
N GLY A 503 18.59 -19.49 -7.76
CA GLY A 503 17.32 -20.10 -7.38
C GLY A 503 16.27 -19.09 -6.90
N ALA A 504 15.01 -19.53 -6.91
CA ALA A 504 13.83 -18.70 -6.62
C ALA A 504 13.64 -18.29 -5.15
N TRP A 505 14.60 -18.63 -4.27
CA TRP A 505 14.51 -18.40 -2.84
C TRP A 505 14.58 -16.90 -2.50
N VAL A 506 13.87 -16.54 -1.44
CA VAL A 506 13.80 -15.21 -0.86
C VAL A 506 14.11 -15.32 0.62
N LEU A 507 15.20 -14.71 1.08
CA LEU A 507 15.56 -14.75 2.50
C LEU A 507 14.63 -13.86 3.33
N PRO A 508 14.30 -14.24 4.58
CA PRO A 508 13.44 -13.44 5.46
C PRO A 508 13.85 -11.98 5.59
N GLN A 509 15.15 -11.71 5.72
CA GLN A 509 15.70 -10.35 5.83
C GLN A 509 15.55 -9.53 4.54
N HIS A 510 15.43 -10.19 3.38
CA HIS A 510 15.28 -9.55 2.08
C HIS A 510 13.83 -9.51 1.58
N LEU A 511 12.89 -10.09 2.32
CA LEU A 511 11.47 -10.13 1.97
C LEU A 511 10.87 -8.73 1.75
N HIS A 512 11.41 -7.72 2.44
CA HIS A 512 11.01 -6.32 2.29
C HIS A 512 11.16 -5.75 0.87
N LEU A 513 12.04 -6.35 0.04
CA LEU A 513 12.22 -5.94 -1.35
C LEU A 513 11.02 -6.33 -2.24
N PHE A 514 10.15 -7.22 -1.74
CA PHE A 514 8.94 -7.69 -2.40
C PHE A 514 7.67 -7.01 -1.88
N ASP A 515 7.78 -6.12 -0.88
CA ASP A 515 6.62 -5.46 -0.26
C ASP A 515 5.76 -4.73 -1.30
N GLY A 516 4.45 -4.98 -1.26
CA GLY A 516 3.48 -4.43 -2.22
C GLY A 516 3.37 -5.20 -3.54
N LEU A 517 4.14 -6.28 -3.73
CA LEU A 517 4.02 -7.18 -4.88
C LEU A 517 3.20 -8.44 -4.58
N TYR A 518 2.84 -8.68 -3.33
CA TYR A 518 2.15 -9.86 -2.86
C TYR A 518 1.07 -9.53 -1.82
N ASP A 519 0.10 -10.42 -1.70
CA ASP A 519 -0.95 -10.41 -0.68
C ASP A 519 -0.75 -11.54 0.34
N GLU A 520 -0.10 -12.62 -0.08
CA GLU A 520 0.08 -13.84 0.71
C GLU A 520 1.50 -14.39 0.54
N LEU A 521 2.02 -15.04 1.59
CA LEU A 521 3.30 -15.75 1.55
C LEU A 521 3.09 -17.24 1.77
N LYS A 522 3.89 -18.06 1.11
CA LYS A 522 3.84 -19.51 1.18
C LYS A 522 5.22 -20.09 1.43
N LEU A 523 5.29 -21.03 2.37
CA LEU A 523 6.44 -21.91 2.53
C LEU A 523 6.23 -23.21 1.73
N ALA A 524 7.22 -23.58 0.94
CA ALA A 524 7.47 -24.96 0.54
C ALA A 524 8.01 -25.71 1.76
N GLY A 525 7.68 -26.99 1.92
CA GLY A 525 8.10 -27.69 3.14
C GLY A 525 7.72 -29.16 3.25
N ARG A 526 6.86 -29.70 2.37
CA ARG A 526 6.39 -31.10 2.42
C ARG A 526 7.48 -32.16 2.43
N ALA A 527 8.68 -31.84 1.93
CA ALA A 527 9.83 -32.75 1.87
C ALA A 527 11.04 -32.27 2.71
N THR A 528 10.98 -31.06 3.25
CA THR A 528 12.18 -30.30 3.67
C THR A 528 12.03 -29.59 5.01
N LEU A 529 10.82 -29.44 5.52
CA LEU A 529 10.52 -28.86 6.83
C LEU A 529 9.65 -29.84 7.64
N HIS A 530 10.11 -31.09 7.75
CA HIS A 530 9.43 -32.15 8.49
C HIS A 530 9.62 -32.03 10.00
N GLU A 531 10.75 -31.47 10.42
CA GLU A 531 11.06 -31.22 11.83
C GLU A 531 10.25 -30.01 12.33
N PRO A 532 9.36 -30.19 13.32
CA PRO A 532 8.46 -29.14 13.79
C PRO A 532 9.18 -27.88 14.30
N GLU A 533 10.30 -28.06 14.98
CA GLU A 533 11.12 -27.02 15.58
C GLU A 533 11.78 -26.18 14.49
N HIS A 534 12.39 -26.84 13.49
CA HIS A 534 12.97 -26.18 12.34
C HIS A 534 11.90 -25.46 11.50
N TYR A 535 10.73 -26.08 11.31
CA TYR A 535 9.60 -25.44 10.65
C TYR A 535 9.17 -24.14 11.37
N ARG A 536 9.02 -24.19 12.71
CA ARG A 536 8.66 -23.02 13.53
C ARG A 536 9.72 -21.94 13.48
N GLU A 537 11.00 -22.32 13.51
CA GLU A 537 12.12 -21.40 13.37
C GLU A 537 12.07 -20.65 12.04
N VAL A 538 11.92 -21.37 10.92
CA VAL A 538 11.86 -20.79 9.57
C VAL A 538 10.63 -19.90 9.43
N LEU A 539 9.44 -20.38 9.83
CA LEU A 539 8.22 -19.59 9.78
C LEU A 539 8.34 -18.32 10.65
N GLY A 540 8.82 -18.45 11.88
CA GLY A 540 9.07 -17.33 12.77
C GLY A 540 10.07 -16.33 12.19
N ALA A 541 11.13 -16.82 11.55
CA ALA A 541 12.10 -15.97 10.89
C ALA A 541 11.46 -15.15 9.76
N TYR A 542 10.60 -15.74 8.93
CA TYR A 542 9.88 -15.00 7.91
C TYR A 542 8.85 -14.00 8.47
N ILE A 543 8.03 -14.43 9.44
CA ILE A 543 7.02 -13.56 10.08
C ILE A 543 7.71 -12.35 10.70
N PHE A 544 8.82 -12.55 11.42
CA PHE A 544 9.53 -11.48 12.11
C PHE A 544 10.68 -10.88 11.29
N ARG A 545 10.88 -11.31 10.04
CA ARG A 545 11.99 -10.93 9.14
C ARG A 545 13.37 -11.06 9.79
N ARG A 546 13.57 -12.09 10.61
CA ARG A 546 14.85 -12.39 11.26
C ARG A 546 15.81 -13.02 10.25
N PRO A 547 17.09 -12.62 10.22
CA PRO A 547 18.03 -13.16 9.25
C PRO A 547 18.15 -14.68 9.33
N LEU A 548 18.09 -15.33 8.17
CA LEU A 548 18.51 -16.72 7.98
C LEU A 548 19.48 -16.81 6.81
N THR A 549 20.34 -17.83 6.83
CA THR A 549 21.18 -18.20 5.69
C THR A 549 20.37 -19.05 4.72
N PRO A 550 20.71 -19.09 3.41
CA PRO A 550 19.87 -19.77 2.43
C PRO A 550 19.82 -21.30 2.60
N ASN A 551 20.80 -21.91 3.26
CA ASN A 551 20.77 -23.33 3.65
C ASN A 551 19.77 -23.63 4.78
N ALA A 552 19.30 -22.61 5.50
CA ALA A 552 18.44 -22.76 6.68
C ALA A 552 16.94 -22.54 6.37
N ILE A 553 16.56 -22.10 5.17
CA ILE A 553 15.15 -21.79 4.85
C ILE A 553 14.41 -22.96 4.16
N GLY A 554 15.13 -23.97 3.68
CA GLY A 554 14.55 -25.12 2.98
C GLY A 554 15.59 -26.16 2.57
N GLY A 555 15.19 -27.15 1.77
CA GLY A 555 16.02 -28.30 1.40
C GLY A 555 15.84 -28.74 -0.05
N GLY A 556 16.68 -29.67 -0.49
CA GLY A 556 16.74 -30.17 -1.86
C GLY A 556 18.03 -29.78 -2.59
N PRO A 557 18.35 -30.43 -3.72
CA PRO A 557 19.67 -30.33 -4.36
C PRO A 557 19.99 -28.91 -4.88
N ALA A 558 18.94 -28.13 -5.21
CA ALA A 558 19.05 -26.76 -5.70
C ALA A 558 19.26 -25.69 -4.62
N SER A 559 19.10 -26.05 -3.34
CA SER A 559 19.37 -25.15 -2.23
C SER A 559 20.86 -24.83 -2.12
N VAL A 560 21.17 -23.64 -1.63
CA VAL A 560 22.52 -23.32 -1.14
C VAL A 560 22.79 -24.21 0.05
N LEU A 561 23.89 -24.97 0.04
CA LEU A 561 24.15 -25.96 1.09
C LEU A 561 24.99 -25.37 2.23
N GLN A 562 25.78 -24.34 1.94
CA GLN A 562 26.68 -23.72 2.89
C GLN A 562 26.00 -22.58 3.66
N PRO A 563 26.37 -22.37 4.94
CA PRO A 563 25.84 -21.29 5.78
C PRO A 563 26.48 -19.94 5.47
N MET A 564 26.26 -19.44 4.25
CA MET A 564 26.76 -18.14 3.80
C MET A 564 25.73 -17.02 4.02
N THR A 565 26.21 -15.87 4.48
CA THR A 565 25.41 -14.65 4.57
C THR A 565 25.38 -13.98 3.20
N ILE A 566 24.18 -13.69 2.70
CA ILE A 566 24.03 -13.03 1.40
C ILE A 566 23.97 -11.53 1.61
N ASP A 567 24.90 -10.81 0.99
CA ASP A 567 24.95 -9.35 0.96
C ASP A 567 23.68 -8.78 0.31
N ALA A 568 23.15 -7.70 0.89
CA ALA A 568 21.93 -7.06 0.42
C ALA A 568 22.12 -6.40 -0.96
N GLY A 569 23.32 -5.86 -1.23
CA GLY A 569 23.67 -5.28 -2.52
C GLY A 569 23.71 -6.34 -3.63
N PHE A 570 24.41 -7.46 -3.38
CA PHE A 570 24.41 -8.61 -4.27
C PHE A 570 22.99 -9.15 -4.48
N TYR A 571 22.22 -9.33 -3.40
CA TYR A 571 20.86 -9.82 -3.51
C TYR A 571 19.99 -8.89 -4.37
N ARG A 572 20.03 -7.56 -4.16
CA ARG A 572 19.32 -6.60 -5.03
C ARG A 572 19.77 -6.70 -6.48
N ARG A 573 21.07 -6.83 -6.76
CA ARG A 573 21.59 -7.03 -8.12
C ARG A 573 20.95 -8.24 -8.80
N THR A 574 20.76 -9.36 -8.08
CA THR A 574 20.10 -10.55 -8.66
C THR A 574 18.62 -10.34 -8.98
N LEU A 575 17.96 -9.36 -8.36
CA LEU A 575 16.54 -9.04 -8.60
C LEU A 575 16.32 -8.21 -9.87
N GLU A 576 17.37 -7.54 -10.34
CA GLU A 576 17.33 -6.57 -11.44
C GLU A 576 18.21 -6.99 -12.63
N CYS A 577 19.00 -8.06 -12.50
CA CYS A 577 19.90 -8.49 -13.56
C CYS A 577 19.15 -9.07 -14.78
N GLY A 578 19.77 -8.96 -15.95
CA GLY A 578 19.22 -9.47 -17.21
C GLY A 578 19.21 -11.00 -17.34
N ARG A 579 19.60 -11.76 -16.29
CA ARG A 579 19.58 -13.23 -16.22
C ARG A 579 20.30 -13.96 -17.37
N GLN A 580 21.29 -13.32 -17.96
CA GLN A 580 22.18 -13.91 -18.97
C GLN A 580 23.30 -14.72 -18.29
N CYS A 581 22.93 -15.73 -17.49
CA CYS A 581 23.86 -16.50 -16.65
C CYS A 581 24.92 -17.28 -17.45
N ASN A 582 24.77 -17.41 -18.77
CA ASN A 582 25.76 -17.98 -19.67
C ASN A 582 26.86 -17.00 -20.10
N LYS A 583 26.69 -15.70 -19.83
CA LYS A 583 27.62 -14.62 -20.20
C LYS A 583 28.06 -13.75 -19.02
N CYS A 584 27.51 -14.00 -17.83
CA CYS A 584 27.70 -13.18 -16.64
C CYS A 584 28.22 -14.05 -15.51
N ASP A 585 29.40 -13.70 -15.00
CA ASP A 585 30.09 -14.48 -13.96
C ASP A 585 29.80 -13.97 -12.54
N ALA A 586 28.97 -12.94 -12.39
CA ALA A 586 28.72 -12.28 -11.10
C ALA A 586 28.31 -13.24 -9.96
N CYS A 587 27.46 -14.23 -10.25
CA CYS A 587 27.06 -15.21 -9.24
C CYS A 587 28.17 -16.23 -8.94
N ALA A 588 29.00 -16.56 -9.94
CA ALA A 588 30.13 -17.46 -9.78
C ALA A 588 31.24 -16.81 -8.95
N GLU A 589 31.59 -15.55 -9.26
CA GLU A 589 32.54 -14.73 -8.51
C GLU A 589 32.09 -14.54 -7.06
N TYR A 590 30.83 -14.13 -6.85
CA TYR A 590 30.29 -13.94 -5.51
C TYR A 590 30.30 -15.25 -4.69
N PHE A 591 29.87 -16.36 -5.31
CA PHE A 591 29.90 -17.66 -4.66
C PHE A 591 31.33 -18.10 -4.31
N GLY A 592 32.30 -17.90 -5.22
CA GLY A 592 33.71 -18.19 -4.97
C GLY A 592 34.27 -17.40 -3.78
N ALA A 593 34.04 -16.09 -3.75
CA ALA A 593 34.47 -15.23 -2.65
C ALA A 593 33.87 -15.67 -1.29
N GLN A 594 32.58 -16.00 -1.25
CA GLN A 594 31.93 -16.50 -0.03
C GLN A 594 32.49 -17.86 0.43
N MET A 595 32.85 -18.74 -0.51
CA MET A 595 33.47 -20.03 -0.19
C MET A 595 34.89 -19.86 0.37
N GLU A 596 35.67 -18.91 -0.16
CA GLU A 596 36.98 -18.57 0.38
C GLU A 596 36.88 -18.02 1.81
N GLU A 597 35.95 -17.09 2.07
CA GLU A 597 35.69 -16.54 3.40
C GLU A 597 35.32 -17.63 4.41
N LEU A 598 34.43 -18.57 4.05
CA LEU A 598 34.05 -19.70 4.88
C LEU A 598 35.25 -20.62 5.17
N THR A 599 36.11 -20.85 4.18
CA THR A 599 37.31 -21.68 4.34
C THR A 599 38.34 -21.00 5.27
N HIS A 600 38.50 -19.68 5.17
CA HIS A 600 39.38 -18.90 6.04
C HIS A 600 38.84 -18.79 7.48
N ALA A 601 37.53 -18.63 7.65
CA ALA A 601 36.87 -18.67 8.96
C ALA A 601 36.96 -20.05 9.62
N GLY A 602 36.85 -21.12 8.82
CA GLY A 602 37.03 -22.51 9.26
C GLY A 602 38.46 -22.82 9.72
N ARG A 603 39.48 -22.24 9.10
CA ARG A 603 40.90 -22.40 9.53
C ARG A 603 41.22 -21.71 10.88
N LYS A 604 40.41 -20.77 11.35
CA LYS A 604 40.57 -20.10 12.67
C LYS A 604 39.85 -20.81 13.82
N ARG A 605 39.04 -21.83 13.54
CA ARG A 605 38.45 -22.70 14.56
C ARG A 605 39.05 -24.09 14.38
N GLU A 606 39.95 -24.48 15.27
CA GLU A 606 40.28 -25.91 15.41
C GLU A 606 38.98 -26.68 15.60
N PRO A 607 38.78 -27.80 14.87
CA PRO A 607 37.57 -28.57 15.00
C PRO A 607 37.54 -29.22 16.38
N ALA A 608 36.51 -28.89 17.17
CA ALA A 608 36.15 -29.71 18.33
C ALA A 608 35.85 -31.14 17.85
N PRO A 609 36.30 -32.18 18.58
CA PRO A 609 36.24 -33.56 18.11
C PRO A 609 34.79 -33.99 17.86
N LEU A 610 34.56 -34.55 16.67
CA LEU A 610 33.30 -35.19 16.29
C LEU A 610 33.05 -36.38 17.25
N LEU A 611 31.97 -36.31 18.03
CA LEU A 611 31.41 -37.46 18.70
C LEU A 611 30.88 -38.45 17.65
N PRO A 612 31.13 -39.77 17.81
CA PRO A 612 30.80 -40.77 16.81
C PRO A 612 29.29 -40.92 16.67
N ILE A 613 28.82 -40.90 15.42
CA ILE A 613 27.48 -41.34 15.04
C ILE A 613 27.45 -42.86 15.25
N LEU A 614 26.78 -43.31 16.31
CA LEU A 614 26.40 -44.72 16.48
C LEU A 614 25.17 -44.99 15.62
N GLY A 615 25.32 -45.92 14.68
CA GLY A 615 24.21 -46.51 13.94
C GLY A 615 23.47 -47.57 14.75
N ALA A 616 22.16 -47.65 14.49
CA ALA A 616 21.34 -48.86 14.38
C ALA A 616 19.95 -48.43 13.90
#